data_AF-F6R2Z8-F1
#
_entry.id   AF-F6R2Z8-F1
#
_cell.length_a   1.000
_cell.length_b   1.000
_cell.length_c   1.000
_cell.angle_alpha   90.00
_cell.angle_beta   90.00
_cell.angle_gamma   90.00
#
_symmetry.space_group_name_H-M   'P 1'
#
loop_
_entity.id
_entity.type
_entity.pdbx_description
1 polymer ?
#
loop_
_entity_poly.entity_id
_entity_poly.type
_entity_poly.pdbx_seq_one_letter_code
_entity_poly.pdbx_strand_id
1 'polypeptide(L)'
;MEMTKMRCCCQQDEDSYNEDPKYAQEVQDDAVMHAVHTNKELKDLYLYDFKSYSRLTDKTYEAVTNGNEYAVILFTHEFNPKALAALSSFIGIHRTYKEGSPLHRVECFDWPDVCQKAGITTYPRMFFYRPGSDRKPIEYHGIWMQSEMENAINRHALPWPRIITKEKELETMKPHSRPVVCGLIVTDQGEKIFTEAAQQLGSDYEVIMFKKLALNAIKSYVKAKNWDGKSDLVAVNIKHKFLPHTQTFTSVDEVKQGVATALEQKWTEMTVVNFQKLMSAPEPLVIQYVDKSANKKVERDLTDAFKKIANSKEFDGKIIFTWMDSSPNTPGEYALNIHSGGKWEGAPIVFFDKKGSVMFRDVINAENKSAKWLTDCLAGKIEATYKLRDEEWKGRLPGYDLLQIMKDEGTYPVFPKKEVEEKQETVPRGPVHSGKQKKVVPQEPKEEGNQPKHTEL
;
A
#
# COMPACT_ATOMS: atom_id res chain seq x y z
N MET A 1 -38.97 -71.18 21.59
CA MET A 1 -37.51 -71.13 21.75
C MET A 1 -36.92 -71.34 20.37
N GLU A 2 -36.20 -70.42 19.73
CA GLU A 2 -35.50 -69.21 20.15
C GLU A 2 -35.57 -68.13 19.05
N MET A 3 -35.41 -66.87 19.47
CA MET A 3 -35.18 -65.70 18.63
C MET A 3 -33.76 -65.74 18.01
N THR A 4 -33.48 -64.95 16.95
CA THR A 4 -32.57 -63.77 17.01
C THR A 4 -31.90 -63.40 15.66
N LYS A 5 -32.09 -62.11 15.28
CA LYS A 5 -31.25 -61.12 14.54
C LYS A 5 -30.93 -61.20 13.03
N MET A 6 -31.38 -60.12 12.38
CA MET A 6 -30.73 -59.41 11.25
C MET A 6 -29.29 -58.97 11.55
N ARG A 7 -28.42 -58.99 10.52
CA ARG A 7 -27.64 -57.80 10.07
C ARG A 7 -26.90 -58.01 8.74
N CYS A 8 -26.95 -56.94 7.93
CA CYS A 8 -25.97 -56.39 6.99
C CYS A 8 -25.32 -57.24 5.89
N CYS A 9 -25.75 -56.98 4.65
CA CYS A 9 -24.88 -57.03 3.47
C CYS A 9 -23.99 -55.78 3.43
N CYS A 10 -22.67 -55.97 3.33
CA CYS A 10 -21.76 -54.97 2.79
C CYS A 10 -21.47 -55.38 1.34
N GLN A 11 -22.05 -54.70 0.36
CA GLN A 11 -21.53 -54.68 -1.00
C GLN A 11 -20.51 -53.55 -1.04
N GLN A 12 -19.27 -53.91 -1.41
CA GLN A 12 -18.23 -52.97 -1.78
C GLN A 12 -18.50 -52.57 -3.23
N ASP A 13 -19.10 -51.40 -3.43
CA ASP A 13 -19.12 -50.75 -4.73
C ASP A 13 -17.81 -49.94 -4.85
N GLU A 14 -16.93 -50.41 -5.72
CA GLU A 14 -15.72 -49.72 -6.16
C GLU A 14 -16.12 -48.58 -7.12
N ASP A 15 -16.53 -47.44 -6.57
CA ASP A 15 -16.55 -46.18 -7.32
C ASP A 15 -15.11 -45.64 -7.40
N SER A 16 -14.38 -46.12 -8.41
CA SER A 16 -13.14 -45.53 -8.90
C SER A 16 -13.42 -44.10 -9.38
N TYR A 17 -13.28 -43.13 -8.48
CA TYR A 17 -13.14 -41.72 -8.84
C TYR A 17 -11.92 -41.61 -9.76
N ASN A 18 -12.16 -41.46 -11.06
CA ASN A 18 -11.16 -40.94 -11.99
C ASN A 18 -10.65 -39.63 -11.41
N GLU A 19 -9.39 -39.61 -10.96
CA GLU A 19 -8.71 -38.36 -10.65
C GLU A 19 -8.74 -37.52 -11.94
N ASP A 20 -9.52 -36.44 -11.94
CA ASP A 20 -9.45 -35.43 -12.99
C ASP A 20 -7.97 -35.11 -13.22
N PRO A 21 -7.50 -35.06 -14.49
CA PRO A 21 -6.12 -34.71 -14.77
C PRO A 21 -5.82 -33.41 -14.02
N LYS A 22 -4.83 -33.44 -13.13
CA LYS A 22 -4.32 -32.24 -12.46
C LYS A 22 -3.77 -31.32 -13.55
N TYR A 23 -4.64 -30.48 -14.10
CA TYR A 23 -4.28 -29.39 -14.98
C TYR A 23 -3.17 -28.62 -14.27
N ALA A 24 -2.09 -28.29 -14.99
CA ALA A 24 -1.14 -27.31 -14.51
C ALA A 24 -1.98 -26.08 -14.16
N GLN A 25 -2.17 -25.85 -12.86
CA GLN A 25 -3.03 -24.79 -12.33
C GLN A 25 -2.65 -23.53 -13.10
N GLU A 26 -3.60 -22.96 -13.84
CA GLU A 26 -3.36 -21.71 -14.57
C GLU A 26 -2.79 -20.73 -13.56
N VAL A 27 -1.47 -20.51 -13.64
CA VAL A 27 -0.81 -19.52 -12.79
C VAL A 27 -1.23 -18.22 -13.43
N GLN A 28 -2.27 -17.63 -12.84
CA GLN A 28 -2.73 -16.31 -13.22
C GLN A 28 -1.52 -15.37 -13.21
N ASP A 29 -1.18 -14.81 -14.38
CA ASP A 29 -0.05 -13.90 -14.53
C ASP A 29 -0.24 -12.64 -13.65
N ASP A 30 -1.49 -12.29 -13.36
CA ASP A 30 -1.84 -11.26 -12.39
C ASP A 30 -1.91 -11.87 -10.98
N ALA A 31 -0.95 -11.48 -10.13
CA ALA A 31 -0.89 -11.88 -8.73
C ALA A 31 -2.16 -11.48 -7.94
N VAL A 32 -2.84 -10.39 -8.31
CA VAL A 32 -4.12 -9.99 -7.73
C VAL A 32 -5.21 -10.98 -8.16
N MET A 33 -5.25 -11.36 -9.43
CA MET A 33 -6.21 -12.34 -9.93
C MET A 33 -5.98 -13.71 -9.29
N HIS A 34 -4.72 -14.17 -9.19
CA HIS A 34 -4.38 -15.41 -8.48
C HIS A 34 -4.86 -15.37 -7.02
N ALA A 35 -4.50 -14.32 -6.28
CA ALA A 35 -4.87 -14.16 -4.87
C ALA A 35 -6.39 -14.16 -4.69
N VAL A 36 -7.13 -13.46 -5.55
CA VAL A 36 -8.58 -13.39 -5.49
C VAL A 36 -9.24 -14.74 -5.79
N HIS A 37 -8.83 -15.45 -6.84
CA HIS A 37 -9.45 -16.71 -7.25
C HIS A 37 -9.13 -17.90 -6.34
N THR A 38 -7.94 -17.92 -5.73
CA THR A 38 -7.55 -18.96 -4.76
C THR A 38 -8.14 -18.75 -3.38
N ASN A 39 -8.55 -17.53 -3.04
CA ASN A 39 -9.12 -17.24 -1.74
C ASN A 39 -10.56 -17.77 -1.64
N LYS A 40 -10.69 -18.92 -0.98
CA LYS A 40 -11.98 -19.58 -0.73
C LYS A 40 -12.93 -18.70 0.09
N GLU A 41 -12.41 -17.91 1.03
CA GLU A 41 -13.21 -16.99 1.83
C GLU A 41 -13.81 -15.87 0.96
N LEU A 42 -13.10 -15.40 -0.06
CA LEU A 42 -13.66 -14.44 -1.03
C LEU A 42 -14.79 -15.07 -1.83
N LYS A 43 -14.60 -16.30 -2.35
CA LYS A 43 -15.65 -17.04 -3.06
C LYS A 43 -16.90 -17.23 -2.19
N ASP A 44 -16.71 -17.56 -0.91
CA ASP A 44 -17.81 -17.70 0.04
C ASP A 44 -18.45 -16.33 0.38
N LEU A 45 -17.67 -15.25 0.42
CA LEU A 45 -18.13 -13.86 0.52
C LEU A 45 -19.07 -13.48 -0.63
N TYR A 46 -18.74 -13.90 -1.86
CA TYR A 46 -19.58 -13.72 -3.05
C TYR A 46 -20.89 -14.51 -2.95
N LEU A 47 -20.82 -15.76 -2.50
CA LEU A 47 -21.96 -16.67 -2.57
C LEU A 47 -22.95 -16.51 -1.41
N TYR A 48 -22.48 -16.27 -0.19
CA TYR A 48 -23.32 -16.28 1.02
C TYR A 48 -23.85 -14.90 1.43
N ASP A 49 -23.16 -13.83 1.07
CA ASP A 49 -23.43 -12.49 1.60
C ASP A 49 -24.15 -11.58 0.60
N PHE A 50 -24.49 -12.12 -0.58
CA PHE A 50 -25.13 -11.35 -1.66
C PHE A 50 -26.51 -10.80 -1.30
N LYS A 51 -27.18 -11.37 -0.28
CA LYS A 51 -28.55 -11.03 0.15
C LYS A 51 -28.64 -10.11 1.40
N SER A 52 -27.56 -9.94 2.16
CA SER A 52 -27.56 -9.26 3.48
C SER A 52 -27.07 -7.81 3.44
N TYR A 53 -26.39 -7.38 2.37
CA TYR A 53 -25.81 -6.04 2.27
C TYR A 53 -26.73 -5.04 1.57
N SER A 54 -26.52 -3.74 1.85
CA SER A 54 -27.26 -2.63 1.22
C SER A 54 -26.90 -2.48 -0.26
N ARG A 55 -27.42 -3.41 -1.06
CA ARG A 55 -27.25 -3.49 -2.50
C ARG A 55 -28.29 -2.60 -3.17
N LEU A 56 -27.81 -1.58 -3.86
CA LEU A 56 -28.67 -0.67 -4.59
C LEU A 56 -29.07 -1.28 -5.93
N THR A 57 -30.32 -1.04 -6.28
CA THR A 57 -30.90 -1.37 -7.58
C THR A 57 -31.35 -0.09 -8.27
N ASP A 58 -31.87 -0.22 -9.48
CA ASP A 58 -32.65 0.81 -10.18
C ASP A 58 -33.62 1.60 -9.28
N LYS A 59 -34.29 0.93 -8.34
CA LYS A 59 -35.32 1.51 -7.45
C LYS A 59 -34.76 2.25 -6.23
N THR A 60 -33.66 1.76 -5.67
CA THR A 60 -33.11 2.28 -4.40
C THR A 60 -31.96 3.25 -4.59
N TYR A 61 -31.28 3.20 -5.75
CA TYR A 61 -30.15 4.06 -6.07
C TYR A 61 -30.49 5.55 -5.93
N GLU A 62 -31.57 6.00 -6.59
CA GLU A 62 -31.94 7.41 -6.57
C GLU A 62 -32.33 7.91 -5.18
N ALA A 63 -32.99 7.08 -4.37
CA ALA A 63 -33.34 7.42 -3.00
C ALA A 63 -32.08 7.69 -2.16
N VAL A 64 -31.04 6.86 -2.34
CA VAL A 64 -29.77 7.02 -1.62
C VAL A 64 -28.97 8.21 -2.13
N THR A 65 -28.93 8.48 -3.44
CA THR A 65 -28.16 9.61 -4.01
C THR A 65 -28.85 10.96 -3.84
N ASN A 66 -30.18 10.99 -3.79
CA ASN A 66 -30.98 12.22 -3.61
C ASN A 66 -31.37 12.48 -2.15
N GLY A 67 -31.12 11.53 -1.25
CA GLY A 67 -31.33 11.70 0.19
C GLY A 67 -30.42 12.77 0.82
N ASN A 68 -30.52 12.94 2.13
CA ASN A 68 -29.71 13.90 2.91
C ASN A 68 -28.70 13.22 3.84
N GLU A 69 -28.66 11.89 3.85
CA GLU A 69 -27.76 11.12 4.72
C GLU A 69 -26.39 10.94 4.06
N TYR A 70 -25.35 10.75 4.88
CA TYR A 70 -24.05 10.37 4.36
C TYR A 70 -24.13 8.97 3.77
N ALA A 71 -23.73 8.82 2.50
CA ALA A 71 -23.73 7.53 1.82
C ALA A 71 -22.42 7.34 1.06
N VAL A 72 -21.97 6.09 0.98
CA VAL A 72 -20.79 5.67 0.24
C VAL A 72 -21.21 4.55 -0.69
N ILE A 73 -21.03 4.72 -1.98
CA ILE A 73 -21.47 3.75 -2.99
C ILE A 73 -20.25 3.17 -3.69
N LEU A 74 -20.05 1.85 -3.58
CA LEU A 74 -19.08 1.09 -4.37
C LEU A 74 -19.75 0.49 -5.60
N PHE A 75 -19.29 0.88 -6.79
CA PHE A 75 -19.62 0.25 -8.06
C PHE A 75 -18.62 -0.87 -8.34
N THR A 76 -19.13 -2.09 -8.46
CA THR A 76 -18.34 -3.30 -8.62
C THR A 76 -18.81 -4.10 -9.84
N HIS A 77 -18.00 -5.07 -10.23
CA HIS A 77 -18.28 -6.02 -11.31
C HIS A 77 -17.77 -7.41 -10.92
N GLU A 78 -18.64 -8.43 -10.91
CA GLU A 78 -18.33 -9.76 -10.36
C GLU A 78 -17.20 -10.52 -11.07
N PHE A 79 -16.92 -10.22 -12.34
CA PHE A 79 -15.82 -10.83 -13.09
C PHE A 79 -14.51 -10.02 -13.08
N ASN A 80 -14.45 -8.89 -12.38
CA ASN A 80 -13.25 -8.03 -12.37
C ASN A 80 -12.44 -8.24 -11.07
N PRO A 81 -11.22 -8.84 -11.12
CA PRO A 81 -10.48 -9.20 -9.92
C PRO A 81 -10.10 -8.00 -9.03
N LYS A 82 -9.86 -6.83 -9.61
CA LYS A 82 -9.59 -5.60 -8.84
C LYS A 82 -10.85 -5.13 -8.11
N ALA A 83 -12.00 -5.22 -8.76
CA ALA A 83 -13.28 -4.91 -8.13
C ALA A 83 -13.58 -5.91 -7.02
N LEU A 84 -13.19 -7.18 -7.19
CA LEU A 84 -13.37 -8.18 -6.16
C LEU A 84 -12.51 -7.92 -4.91
N ALA A 85 -11.24 -7.59 -5.11
CA ALA A 85 -10.35 -7.21 -4.03
C ALA A 85 -10.88 -5.99 -3.25
N ALA A 86 -11.37 -4.96 -3.96
CA ALA A 86 -11.97 -3.78 -3.34
C ALA A 86 -13.27 -4.11 -2.58
N LEU A 87 -14.12 -4.97 -3.15
CA LEU A 87 -15.37 -5.40 -2.51
C LEU A 87 -15.10 -6.15 -1.20
N SER A 88 -14.06 -7.00 -1.16
CA SER A 88 -13.63 -7.66 0.07
C SER A 88 -13.32 -6.68 1.18
N SER A 89 -12.46 -5.69 0.88
CA SER A 89 -12.12 -4.62 1.83
C SER A 89 -13.37 -3.88 2.28
N PHE A 90 -14.26 -3.53 1.35
CA PHE A 90 -15.49 -2.80 1.62
C PHE A 90 -16.45 -3.56 2.54
N ILE A 91 -16.60 -4.87 2.34
CA ILE A 91 -17.39 -5.77 3.20
C ILE A 91 -16.77 -5.86 4.60
N GLY A 92 -15.45 -5.99 4.68
CA GLY A 92 -14.72 -5.96 5.95
C GLY A 92 -15.05 -4.72 6.78
N ILE A 93 -15.17 -3.55 6.14
CA ILE A 93 -15.56 -2.28 6.80
C ILE A 93 -17.04 -2.29 7.15
N HIS A 94 -17.93 -2.71 6.26
CA HIS A 94 -19.37 -2.74 6.53
C HIS A 94 -19.70 -3.54 7.79
N ARG A 95 -19.03 -4.67 8.00
CA ARG A 95 -19.19 -5.54 9.19
C ARG A 95 -18.79 -4.89 10.51
N THR A 96 -18.04 -3.78 10.51
CA THR A 96 -17.72 -3.05 11.74
C THR A 96 -18.87 -2.18 12.23
N TYR A 97 -19.86 -1.90 11.37
CA TYR A 97 -21.07 -1.15 11.74
C TYR A 97 -22.09 -2.08 12.41
N LYS A 98 -22.59 -1.66 13.58
CA LYS A 98 -23.59 -2.43 14.33
C LYS A 98 -25.00 -2.34 13.72
N GLU A 99 -25.40 -1.13 13.30
CA GLU A 99 -26.67 -0.85 12.62
C GLU A 99 -26.50 0.39 11.72
N GLY A 100 -27.26 0.47 10.62
CA GLY A 100 -27.33 1.69 9.78
C GLY A 100 -26.01 2.06 9.09
N SER A 101 -25.37 1.11 8.41
CA SER A 101 -24.14 1.41 7.67
C SER A 101 -24.40 2.36 6.50
N PRO A 102 -23.59 3.41 6.30
CA PRO A 102 -23.68 4.30 5.14
C PRO A 102 -23.11 3.65 3.86
N LEU A 103 -22.64 2.40 3.96
CA LEU A 103 -21.94 1.69 2.88
C LEU A 103 -22.95 0.92 2.03
N HIS A 104 -22.99 1.26 0.76
CA HIS A 104 -23.84 0.67 -0.26
C HIS A 104 -23.01 0.17 -1.44
N ARG A 105 -23.55 -0.80 -2.17
CA ARG A 105 -22.91 -1.31 -3.40
C ARG A 105 -23.88 -1.33 -4.58
N VAL A 106 -23.36 -1.15 -5.79
CA VAL A 106 -24.06 -1.41 -7.05
C VAL A 106 -23.26 -2.47 -7.81
N GLU A 107 -23.94 -3.57 -8.14
CA GLU A 107 -23.37 -4.60 -9.02
C GLU A 107 -23.71 -4.23 -10.46
N CYS A 108 -22.71 -3.82 -11.23
CA CYS A 108 -22.90 -3.28 -12.57
C CYS A 108 -23.15 -4.35 -13.62
N PHE A 109 -22.85 -5.62 -13.33
CA PHE A 109 -23.29 -6.72 -14.19
C PHE A 109 -24.82 -6.86 -14.17
N ASP A 110 -25.43 -6.74 -12.98
CA ASP A 110 -26.88 -6.88 -12.80
C ASP A 110 -27.66 -5.58 -13.06
N TRP A 111 -27.05 -4.42 -12.83
CA TRP A 111 -27.66 -3.08 -12.98
C TRP A 111 -26.83 -2.16 -13.90
N PRO A 112 -26.65 -2.52 -15.18
CA PRO A 112 -25.81 -1.76 -16.12
C PRO A 112 -26.36 -0.36 -16.40
N ASP A 113 -27.67 -0.18 -16.36
CA ASP A 113 -28.37 1.10 -16.55
C ASP A 113 -28.06 2.11 -15.43
N VAL A 114 -28.06 1.66 -14.17
CA VAL A 114 -27.66 2.46 -13.01
C VAL A 114 -26.20 2.92 -13.16
N CYS A 115 -25.31 2.00 -13.54
CA CYS A 115 -23.89 2.30 -13.70
C CYS A 115 -23.63 3.23 -14.89
N GLN A 116 -24.35 3.07 -16.00
CA GLN A 116 -24.28 3.98 -17.14
C GLN A 116 -24.77 5.38 -16.75
N LYS A 117 -25.88 5.49 -16.02
CA LYS A 117 -26.41 6.76 -15.51
C LYS A 117 -25.43 7.45 -14.57
N ALA A 118 -24.71 6.68 -13.76
CA ALA A 118 -23.66 7.18 -12.88
C ALA A 118 -22.32 7.46 -13.59
N GLY A 119 -22.22 7.24 -14.91
CA GLY A 119 -21.00 7.49 -15.70
C GLY A 119 -19.86 6.52 -15.41
N ILE A 120 -20.18 5.30 -14.97
CA ILE A 120 -19.19 4.29 -14.58
C ILE A 120 -18.78 3.47 -15.80
N THR A 121 -17.50 3.58 -16.17
CA THR A 121 -16.91 2.86 -17.31
C THR A 121 -15.74 1.96 -16.92
N THR A 122 -15.27 2.08 -15.68
CA THR A 122 -14.16 1.30 -15.12
C THR A 122 -14.58 0.78 -13.75
N TYR A 123 -13.96 -0.32 -13.32
CA TYR A 123 -14.26 -0.96 -12.04
C TYR A 123 -12.97 -1.30 -11.29
N PRO A 124 -12.95 -1.18 -9.95
CA PRO A 124 -14.00 -0.62 -9.09
C PRO A 124 -14.02 0.92 -9.10
N ARG A 125 -15.16 1.52 -8.71
CA ARG A 125 -15.29 2.96 -8.44
C ARG A 125 -16.08 3.18 -7.16
N MET A 126 -15.63 4.07 -6.30
CA MET A 126 -16.31 4.38 -5.04
C MET A 126 -16.56 5.88 -4.94
N PHE A 127 -17.75 6.26 -4.50
CA PHE A 127 -18.16 7.65 -4.37
C PHE A 127 -18.71 7.95 -2.99
N PHE A 128 -18.35 9.12 -2.46
CA PHE A 128 -18.87 9.67 -1.22
C PHE A 128 -19.96 10.70 -1.53
N TYR A 129 -21.13 10.52 -0.94
CA TYR A 129 -22.28 11.42 -1.04
C TYR A 129 -22.51 12.07 0.32
N ARG A 130 -22.08 13.32 0.46
CA ARG A 130 -22.14 14.05 1.73
C ARG A 130 -23.52 14.70 1.95
N PRO A 131 -23.94 14.92 3.21
CA PRO A 131 -25.15 15.70 3.50
C PRO A 131 -25.08 17.12 2.92
N GLY A 132 -26.19 17.66 2.43
CA GLY A 132 -26.27 19.03 1.91
C GLY A 132 -26.98 19.18 0.55
N SER A 133 -27.26 20.43 0.16
CA SER A 133 -28.06 20.78 -1.03
C SER A 133 -27.31 20.66 -2.37
N ASP A 134 -25.98 20.70 -2.36
CA ASP A 134 -25.13 20.44 -3.53
C ASP A 134 -24.38 19.11 -3.31
N ARG A 135 -25.08 18.00 -3.54
CA ARG A 135 -24.60 16.64 -3.24
C ARG A 135 -23.78 16.04 -4.39
N LYS A 136 -22.85 16.84 -4.94
CA LYS A 136 -21.93 16.34 -5.97
C LYS A 136 -21.09 15.19 -5.39
N PRO A 137 -21.10 13.99 -6.00
CA PRO A 137 -20.37 12.86 -5.48
C PRO A 137 -18.86 13.11 -5.59
N ILE A 138 -18.13 12.72 -4.55
CA ILE A 138 -16.67 12.80 -4.52
C ILE A 138 -16.12 11.41 -4.78
N GLU A 139 -15.27 11.28 -5.79
CA GLU A 139 -14.66 10.01 -6.15
C GLU A 139 -13.51 9.64 -5.22
N TYR A 140 -13.41 8.35 -4.90
CA TYR A 140 -12.26 7.78 -4.22
C TYR A 140 -11.13 7.45 -5.21
N HIS A 141 -9.97 8.05 -4.99
CA HIS A 141 -8.75 7.78 -5.76
C HIS A 141 -7.64 7.09 -4.92
N GLY A 142 -7.97 6.63 -3.72
CA GLY A 142 -7.02 5.95 -2.84
C GLY A 142 -6.82 4.48 -3.18
N ILE A 143 -5.99 3.80 -2.38
CA ILE A 143 -5.76 2.36 -2.52
C ILE A 143 -6.87 1.53 -1.87
N TRP A 144 -7.23 0.41 -2.49
CA TRP A 144 -8.35 -0.45 -2.07
C TRP A 144 -8.08 -1.33 -0.84
N MET A 145 -7.15 -0.92 0.02
CA MET A 145 -6.86 -1.59 1.29
C MET A 145 -7.88 -1.19 2.35
N GLN A 146 -8.35 -2.15 3.16
CA GLN A 146 -9.39 -1.94 4.17
C GLN A 146 -9.14 -0.72 5.07
N SER A 147 -7.95 -0.61 5.67
CA SER A 147 -7.59 0.51 6.56
C SER A 147 -7.64 1.87 5.85
N GLU A 148 -7.22 1.92 4.59
CA GLU A 148 -7.13 3.15 3.82
C GLU A 148 -8.51 3.62 3.33
N MET A 149 -9.36 2.67 2.93
CA MET A 149 -10.76 2.90 2.63
C MET A 149 -11.54 3.34 3.87
N GLU A 150 -11.36 2.66 5.00
CA GLU A 150 -12.02 3.00 6.27
C GLU A 150 -11.64 4.41 6.74
N ASN A 151 -10.36 4.77 6.65
CA ASN A 151 -9.89 6.12 6.93
C ASN A 151 -10.54 7.17 6.02
N ALA A 152 -10.72 6.88 4.73
CA ALA A 152 -11.41 7.78 3.81
C ALA A 152 -12.91 7.89 4.15
N ILE A 153 -13.60 6.77 4.37
CA ILE A 153 -15.02 6.76 4.77
C ILE A 153 -15.24 7.61 6.02
N ASN A 154 -14.39 7.45 7.03
CA ASN A 154 -14.46 8.23 8.26
C ASN A 154 -14.18 9.72 8.02
N ARG A 155 -13.19 10.06 7.18
CA ARG A 155 -12.85 11.46 6.85
C ARG A 155 -13.96 12.18 6.08
N HIS A 156 -14.58 11.52 5.11
CA HIS A 156 -15.64 12.10 4.29
C HIS A 156 -16.99 12.23 5.03
N ALA A 157 -17.17 11.48 6.14
CA ALA A 157 -18.30 11.64 7.04
C ALA A 157 -18.24 12.93 7.88
N LEU A 158 -17.04 13.51 8.06
CA LEU A 158 -16.84 14.73 8.86
C LEU A 158 -17.14 16.00 8.06
N PRO A 159 -17.55 17.11 8.71
CA PRO A 159 -17.71 18.41 8.05
C PRO A 159 -16.36 18.99 7.61
N TRP A 160 -16.34 19.75 6.51
CA TRP A 160 -15.14 20.42 5.99
C TRP A 160 -15.36 21.93 5.87
N PRO A 161 -14.63 22.77 6.64
CA PRO A 161 -13.76 22.37 7.75
C PRO A 161 -14.56 21.90 8.96
N ARG A 162 -13.95 21.06 9.82
CA ARG A 162 -14.47 20.80 11.16
C ARG A 162 -14.19 22.01 12.03
N ILE A 163 -15.23 22.72 12.44
CA ILE A 163 -15.10 23.94 13.24
C ILE A 163 -14.94 23.55 14.71
N ILE A 164 -13.85 23.98 15.32
CA ILE A 164 -13.57 23.79 16.75
C ILE A 164 -13.75 25.12 17.48
N THR A 165 -14.68 25.12 18.42
CA THR A 165 -15.03 26.32 19.20
C THR A 165 -14.60 26.22 20.66
N LYS A 166 -14.41 24.99 21.17
CA LYS A 166 -14.08 24.71 22.58
C LYS A 166 -12.90 23.75 22.70
N GLU A 167 -12.14 23.90 23.77
CA GLU A 167 -10.95 23.07 24.06
C GLU A 167 -11.26 21.58 24.23
N LYS A 168 -12.39 21.25 24.86
CA LYS A 168 -12.82 19.85 25.07
C LYS A 168 -13.02 19.07 23.76
N GLU A 169 -13.27 19.76 22.65
CA GLU A 169 -13.42 19.13 21.33
C GLU A 169 -12.05 18.64 20.78
N LEU A 170 -10.94 19.25 21.21
CA LEU A 170 -9.58 18.87 20.82
C LEU A 170 -9.16 17.52 21.44
N GLU A 171 -9.58 17.24 22.68
CA GLU A 171 -9.29 15.98 23.38
C GLU A 171 -9.94 14.76 22.71
N THR A 172 -11.04 14.98 21.97
CA THR A 172 -11.72 13.93 21.21
C THR A 172 -11.04 13.61 19.88
N MET A 173 -10.08 14.44 19.45
CA MET A 173 -9.33 14.18 18.23
C MET A 173 -8.34 13.05 18.49
N LYS A 174 -8.64 11.86 17.96
CA LYS A 174 -7.69 10.76 17.99
C LYS A 174 -6.42 11.17 17.25
N PRO A 175 -5.23 10.78 17.73
CA PRO A 175 -4.01 10.89 16.96
C PRO A 175 -4.18 10.13 15.65
N HIS A 176 -4.37 10.84 14.54
CA HIS A 176 -4.33 10.20 13.23
C HIS A 176 -2.86 10.03 12.81
N SER A 177 -2.54 8.90 12.17
CA SER A 177 -1.24 8.67 11.53
C SER A 177 -0.98 9.62 10.36
N ARG A 178 -2.03 10.27 9.87
CA ARG A 178 -2.02 11.19 8.73
C ARG A 178 -1.98 12.66 9.18
N PRO A 179 -1.41 13.54 8.34
CA PRO A 179 -1.42 14.97 8.60
C PRO A 179 -2.83 15.53 8.66
N VAL A 180 -3.09 16.36 9.67
CA VAL A 180 -4.33 17.14 9.81
C VAL A 180 -4.02 18.59 9.47
N VAL A 181 -4.80 19.20 8.59
CA VAL A 181 -4.65 20.62 8.23
C VAL A 181 -5.45 21.44 9.24
N CYS A 182 -4.79 22.38 9.90
CA CYS A 182 -5.37 23.22 10.93
C CYS A 182 -5.30 24.69 10.51
N GLY A 183 -6.45 25.33 10.33
CA GLY A 183 -6.60 26.75 10.13
C GLY A 183 -6.81 27.46 11.46
N LEU A 184 -5.92 28.40 11.77
CA LEU A 184 -5.96 29.33 12.88
C LEU A 184 -6.42 30.67 12.34
N ILE A 185 -7.75 30.87 12.30
CA ILE A 185 -8.35 31.99 11.59
C ILE A 185 -8.78 33.07 12.57
N VAL A 186 -8.27 34.27 12.35
CA VAL A 186 -8.50 35.48 13.14
C VAL A 186 -9.33 36.50 12.35
N THR A 187 -9.27 36.48 11.02
CA THR A 187 -9.97 37.44 10.15
C THR A 187 -11.22 36.84 9.49
N ASP A 188 -12.27 37.65 9.28
CA ASP A 188 -13.50 37.22 8.58
C ASP A 188 -13.22 36.85 7.11
N GLN A 189 -12.24 37.52 6.49
CA GLN A 189 -11.79 37.21 5.13
C GLN A 189 -11.07 35.85 5.08
N GLY A 190 -10.17 35.60 6.01
CA GLY A 190 -9.48 34.32 6.17
C GLY A 190 -10.44 33.16 6.41
N GLU A 191 -11.56 33.41 7.10
CA GLU A 191 -12.58 32.38 7.33
C GLU A 191 -13.26 31.93 6.04
N LYS A 192 -13.64 32.89 5.19
CA LYS A 192 -14.25 32.57 3.89
C LYS A 192 -13.27 31.80 3.01
N ILE A 193 -12.04 32.31 2.89
CA ILE A 193 -10.99 31.71 2.07
C ILE A 193 -10.62 30.31 2.57
N PHE A 194 -10.44 30.14 3.89
CA PHE A 194 -10.10 28.85 4.47
C PHE A 194 -11.24 27.84 4.34
N THR A 195 -12.50 28.28 4.47
CA THR A 195 -13.66 27.40 4.28
C THR A 195 -13.72 26.87 2.84
N GLU A 196 -13.49 27.74 1.85
CA GLU A 196 -13.42 27.33 0.44
C GLU A 196 -12.24 26.40 0.17
N ALA A 197 -11.05 26.71 0.72
CA ALA A 197 -9.90 25.83 0.62
C ALA A 197 -10.14 24.46 1.28
N ALA A 198 -10.83 24.43 2.42
CA ALA A 198 -11.16 23.21 3.15
C ALA A 198 -12.08 22.28 2.35
N GLN A 199 -13.00 22.84 1.54
CA GLN A 199 -13.83 22.03 0.64
C GLN A 199 -12.99 21.28 -0.41
N GLN A 200 -11.88 21.88 -0.86
CA GLN A 200 -10.98 21.30 -1.86
C GLN A 200 -9.91 20.40 -1.25
N LEU A 201 -9.49 20.66 0.00
CA LEU A 201 -8.48 19.87 0.72
C LEU A 201 -9.06 18.68 1.49
N GLY A 202 -10.35 18.74 1.84
CA GLY A 202 -10.99 17.75 2.70
C GLY A 202 -11.04 16.33 2.12
N SER A 203 -10.93 16.20 0.79
CA SER A 203 -10.79 14.90 0.11
C SER A 203 -9.56 14.14 0.58
N ASP A 204 -8.46 14.86 0.81
CA ASP A 204 -7.15 14.28 1.06
C ASP A 204 -6.78 14.34 2.55
N TYR A 205 -7.21 15.41 3.24
CA TYR A 205 -6.82 15.70 4.61
C TYR A 205 -8.03 15.91 5.52
N GLU A 206 -7.90 15.57 6.79
CA GLU A 206 -8.82 16.11 7.79
C GLU A 206 -8.50 17.61 7.95
N VAL A 207 -9.49 18.47 7.70
CA VAL A 207 -9.32 19.93 7.76
C VAL A 207 -10.10 20.48 8.94
N ILE A 208 -9.41 21.17 9.84
CA ILE A 208 -9.93 21.71 11.09
C ILE A 208 -9.76 23.22 11.08
N MET A 209 -10.78 23.94 11.51
CA MET A 209 -10.73 25.39 11.69
C MET A 209 -10.93 25.74 13.17
N PHE A 210 -9.94 26.40 13.76
CA PHE A 210 -9.99 26.91 15.12
C PHE A 210 -10.54 28.33 15.12
N LYS A 211 -11.61 28.55 15.88
CA LYS A 211 -12.13 29.89 16.17
C LYS A 211 -11.33 30.57 17.28
N LYS A 212 -11.46 31.90 17.36
CA LYS A 212 -10.77 32.75 18.37
C LYS A 212 -10.91 32.27 19.82
N LEU A 213 -12.02 31.64 20.17
CA LEU A 213 -12.28 31.14 21.52
C LEU A 213 -11.47 29.87 21.86
N ALA A 214 -11.09 29.08 20.85
CA ALA A 214 -10.31 27.84 21.01
C ALA A 214 -8.78 28.09 21.02
N LEU A 215 -8.34 29.34 20.84
CA LEU A 215 -6.93 29.70 20.71
C LEU A 215 -6.10 29.33 21.95
N ASN A 216 -6.69 29.38 23.14
CA ASN A 216 -5.99 28.99 24.38
C ASN A 216 -5.52 27.53 24.36
N ALA A 217 -6.31 26.63 23.74
CA ALA A 217 -6.01 25.19 23.66
C ALA A 217 -4.76 24.88 22.81
N ILE A 218 -4.43 25.77 21.85
CA ILE A 218 -3.34 25.58 20.89
C ILE A 218 -2.19 26.58 21.08
N LYS A 219 -2.33 27.53 22.02
CA LYS A 219 -1.32 28.56 22.32
C LYS A 219 0.05 27.97 22.68
N SER A 220 0.11 26.87 23.43
CA SER A 220 1.38 26.20 23.78
C SER A 220 2.11 25.67 22.55
N TYR A 221 1.38 25.14 21.57
CA TYR A 221 1.92 24.58 20.33
C TYR A 221 2.37 25.68 19.35
N VAL A 222 1.64 26.80 19.30
CA VAL A 222 1.89 27.90 18.34
C VAL A 222 2.96 28.88 18.86
N LYS A 223 3.04 29.11 20.18
CA LYS A 223 4.05 30.01 20.80
C LYS A 223 5.50 29.59 20.51
N ALA A 224 5.76 28.31 20.24
CA ALA A 224 7.08 27.82 19.91
C ALA A 224 7.64 28.35 18.56
N LYS A 225 6.84 29.09 17.78
CA LYS A 225 7.13 29.41 16.37
C LYS A 225 6.82 30.87 15.94
N ASN A 226 6.82 31.82 16.87
CA ASN A 226 6.75 33.28 16.60
C ASN A 226 5.49 33.79 15.84
N TRP A 227 4.32 33.18 16.05
CA TRP A 227 3.08 33.74 15.49
C TRP A 227 2.63 35.00 16.24
N ASP A 228 2.21 36.03 15.50
CA ASP A 228 1.91 37.38 16.00
C ASP A 228 0.52 37.52 16.67
N GLY A 229 -0.33 36.49 16.57
CA GLY A 229 -1.69 36.49 17.12
C GLY A 229 -2.68 37.39 16.37
N LYS A 230 -2.26 38.00 15.26
CA LYS A 230 -3.02 39.00 14.49
C LYS A 230 -3.31 38.52 13.07
N SER A 231 -2.48 37.64 12.54
CA SER A 231 -2.60 37.10 11.19
C SER A 231 -3.22 35.71 11.21
N ASP A 232 -3.92 35.33 10.13
CA ASP A 232 -4.35 33.96 9.92
C ASP A 232 -3.12 33.03 9.81
N LEU A 233 -3.29 31.77 10.18
CA LEU A 233 -2.21 30.80 10.20
C LEU A 233 -2.72 29.44 9.71
N VAL A 234 -1.99 28.79 8.82
CA VAL A 234 -2.17 27.36 8.53
C VAL A 234 -1.08 26.61 9.25
N ALA A 235 -1.45 25.56 9.95
CA ALA A 235 -0.52 24.63 10.53
C ALA A 235 -0.91 23.22 10.10
N VAL A 236 0.08 22.40 9.77
CA VAL A 236 -0.15 20.98 9.55
C VAL A 236 0.26 20.25 10.81
N ASN A 237 -0.68 19.54 11.42
CA ASN A 237 -0.42 18.69 12.57
C ASN A 237 -0.02 17.30 12.10
N ILE A 238 1.20 16.88 12.44
CA ILE A 238 1.71 15.54 12.22
C ILE A 238 2.12 14.98 13.57
N LYS A 239 1.45 13.91 14.04
CA LYS A 239 1.78 13.25 15.33
C LYS A 239 1.90 14.26 16.50
N HIS A 240 0.98 15.22 16.60
CA HIS A 240 0.93 16.30 17.60
C HIS A 240 2.01 17.39 17.48
N LYS A 241 2.73 17.45 16.36
CA LYS A 241 3.61 18.57 16.04
C LYS A 241 2.93 19.45 15.00
N PHE A 242 2.53 20.63 15.43
CA PHE A 242 2.05 21.67 14.53
C PHE A 242 3.25 22.27 13.79
N LEU A 243 3.22 22.21 12.46
CA LEU A 243 4.16 22.87 11.57
C LEU A 243 3.47 24.14 11.04
N PRO A 244 3.62 25.29 11.71
CA PRO A 244 2.99 26.52 11.29
C PRO A 244 3.66 27.08 10.03
N HIS A 245 2.84 27.44 9.06
CA HIS A 245 3.19 28.24 7.90
C HIS A 245 2.40 29.55 7.97
N THR A 246 3.09 30.62 8.40
CA THR A 246 2.44 31.92 8.66
C THR A 246 2.28 32.68 7.35
N GLN A 247 1.04 32.83 6.89
CA GLN A 247 0.69 33.68 5.76
C GLN A 247 -0.73 34.20 5.99
N THR A 248 -0.94 35.52 5.85
CA THR A 248 -2.28 36.09 5.77
C THR A 248 -2.88 35.66 4.45
N PHE A 249 -3.95 34.87 4.47
CA PHE A 249 -4.54 34.33 3.24
C PHE A 249 -5.30 35.40 2.48
N THR A 250 -4.89 35.65 1.26
CA THR A 250 -5.58 36.50 0.29
C THR A 250 -6.30 35.67 -0.79
N SER A 251 -5.90 34.41 -0.97
CA SER A 251 -6.52 33.47 -1.91
C SER A 251 -6.54 32.01 -1.41
N VAL A 252 -7.38 31.18 -2.04
CA VAL A 252 -7.46 29.73 -1.79
C VAL A 252 -6.14 29.01 -2.15
N ASP A 253 -5.47 29.47 -3.20
CA ASP A 253 -4.22 28.85 -3.67
C ASP A 253 -3.06 29.05 -2.68
N GLU A 254 -3.02 30.18 -1.98
CA GLU A 254 -2.05 30.41 -0.90
C GLU A 254 -2.25 29.43 0.26
N VAL A 255 -3.50 29.10 0.62
CA VAL A 255 -3.80 28.08 1.64
C VAL A 255 -3.25 26.72 1.19
N LYS A 256 -3.54 26.33 -0.07
CA LYS A 256 -3.06 25.06 -0.62
C LYS A 256 -1.54 24.99 -0.70
N GLN A 257 -0.89 26.08 -1.11
CA GLN A 257 0.56 26.16 -1.16
C GLN A 257 1.17 26.07 0.24
N GLY A 258 0.61 26.79 1.22
CA GLY A 258 1.06 26.71 2.61
C GLY A 258 0.92 25.30 3.19
N VAL A 259 -0.19 24.60 2.86
CA VAL A 259 -0.38 23.18 3.22
C VAL A 259 0.65 22.30 2.53
N ALA A 260 0.86 22.46 1.21
CA ALA A 260 1.83 21.67 0.45
C ALA A 260 3.25 21.84 0.99
N THR A 261 3.69 23.08 1.25
CA THR A 261 5.00 23.38 1.84
C THR A 261 5.13 22.84 3.27
N ALA A 262 4.08 22.91 4.09
CA ALA A 262 4.10 22.34 5.43
C ALA A 262 4.12 20.80 5.44
N LEU A 263 3.55 20.17 4.40
CA LEU A 263 3.54 18.73 4.18
C LEU A 263 4.78 18.20 3.49
N GLU A 264 5.61 19.07 2.91
CA GLU A 264 6.84 18.72 2.23
C GLU A 264 7.85 18.17 3.24
N GLN A 265 7.68 16.88 3.56
CA GLN A 265 8.65 16.12 4.32
C GLN A 265 9.77 15.76 3.36
N LYS A 266 10.93 16.40 3.55
CA LYS A 266 12.14 16.06 2.81
C LYS A 266 12.59 14.61 3.03
N TRP A 267 12.10 13.94 4.08
CA TRP A 267 12.31 12.52 4.39
C TRP A 267 10.97 11.81 4.61
N THR A 268 10.40 11.20 3.57
CA THR A 268 9.06 10.59 3.59
C THR A 268 9.11 9.06 3.63
N GLU A 269 8.11 8.41 4.22
CA GLU A 269 7.98 6.95 4.13
C GLU A 269 7.61 6.58 2.69
N MET A 270 8.35 5.67 2.08
CA MET A 270 7.99 5.07 0.81
C MET A 270 7.04 3.91 1.08
N THR A 271 5.84 4.01 0.53
CA THR A 271 4.76 3.04 0.65
C THR A 271 4.26 2.70 -0.75
N VAL A 272 3.47 1.64 -0.86
CA VAL A 272 2.79 1.30 -2.13
C VAL A 272 1.95 2.45 -2.69
N VAL A 273 1.51 3.39 -1.84
CA VAL A 273 0.67 4.53 -2.23
C VAL A 273 1.45 5.60 -2.99
N ASN A 274 2.65 5.93 -2.52
CA ASN A 274 3.47 7.01 -3.12
C ASN A 274 4.61 6.49 -4.00
N PHE A 275 4.83 5.17 -4.05
CA PHE A 275 5.90 4.54 -4.82
C PHE A 275 5.94 5.00 -6.27
N GLN A 276 4.82 4.89 -7.01
CA GLN A 276 4.78 5.28 -8.43
C GLN A 276 5.14 6.74 -8.64
N LYS A 277 4.61 7.64 -7.79
CA LYS A 277 4.90 9.08 -7.85
C LYS A 277 6.38 9.35 -7.60
N LEU A 278 6.96 8.72 -6.58
CA LEU A 278 8.37 8.88 -6.20
C LEU A 278 9.32 8.34 -7.28
N MET A 279 8.98 7.19 -7.88
CA MET A 279 9.78 6.58 -8.94
C MET A 279 9.73 7.38 -10.24
N SER A 280 8.58 8.00 -10.56
CA SER A 280 8.39 8.81 -11.77
C SER A 280 9.04 10.19 -11.71
N ALA A 281 9.43 10.66 -10.52
CA ALA A 281 10.09 11.95 -10.38
C ALA A 281 11.45 11.97 -11.11
N PRO A 282 11.90 13.11 -11.66
CA PRO A 282 13.16 13.18 -12.40
C PRO A 282 14.41 13.10 -11.50
N GLU A 283 14.28 13.38 -10.21
CA GLU A 283 15.40 13.38 -9.26
C GLU A 283 15.72 11.97 -8.73
N PRO A 284 17.00 11.61 -8.55
CA PRO A 284 17.38 10.33 -7.96
C PRO A 284 16.79 10.14 -6.56
N LEU A 285 16.52 8.88 -6.22
CA LEU A 285 15.86 8.49 -4.98
C LEU A 285 16.90 7.88 -4.03
N VAL A 286 16.84 8.21 -2.75
CA VAL A 286 17.52 7.45 -1.70
C VAL A 286 16.50 6.84 -0.74
N ILE A 287 16.68 5.57 -0.40
CA ILE A 287 15.87 4.82 0.56
C ILE A 287 16.75 4.48 1.76
N GLN A 288 16.33 4.88 2.96
CA GLN A 288 16.84 4.33 4.21
C GLN A 288 15.94 3.19 4.70
N TYR A 289 16.51 2.02 4.98
CA TYR A 289 15.78 0.93 5.61
C TYR A 289 15.84 1.09 7.13
N VAL A 290 14.67 1.13 7.76
CA VAL A 290 14.52 1.38 9.19
C VAL A 290 13.77 0.22 9.83
N ASP A 291 14.45 -0.54 10.67
CA ASP A 291 13.82 -1.55 11.51
C ASP A 291 13.19 -0.87 12.73
N LYS A 292 11.85 -0.80 12.77
CA LYS A 292 11.11 -0.20 13.88
C LYS A 292 11.05 -1.14 15.09
N SER A 293 11.27 -2.44 14.89
CA SER A 293 11.28 -3.45 15.94
C SER A 293 12.59 -3.48 16.71
N ALA A 294 13.68 -3.04 16.08
CA ALA A 294 14.99 -2.95 16.70
C ALA A 294 15.05 -1.82 17.74
N ASN A 295 15.25 -2.16 19.01
CA ASN A 295 15.39 -1.18 20.09
C ASN A 295 16.84 -0.68 20.26
N LYS A 296 17.67 -0.74 19.21
CA LYS A 296 19.08 -0.36 19.30
C LYS A 296 19.22 1.17 19.25
N LYS A 297 19.84 1.76 20.27
CA LYS A 297 20.12 3.21 20.33
C LYS A 297 20.91 3.68 19.10
N VAL A 298 21.86 2.87 18.64
CA VAL A 298 22.72 3.16 17.49
C VAL A 298 21.90 3.39 16.21
N GLU A 299 20.92 2.55 15.91
CA GLU A 299 20.09 2.68 14.71
C GLU A 299 19.20 3.93 14.76
N ARG A 300 18.71 4.30 15.95
CA ARG A 300 17.99 5.58 16.15
C ARG A 300 18.90 6.78 15.88
N ASP A 301 20.11 6.77 16.41
CA ASP A 301 21.09 7.85 16.21
C ASP A 301 21.45 8.00 14.72
N LEU A 302 21.60 6.88 14.00
CA LEU A 302 21.85 6.84 12.55
C LEU A 302 20.66 7.37 11.74
N THR A 303 19.45 6.98 12.12
CA THR A 303 18.21 7.46 11.48
C THR A 303 18.05 8.97 11.68
N ASP A 304 18.34 9.49 12.88
CA ASP A 304 18.27 10.92 13.16
C ASP A 304 19.38 11.71 12.45
N ALA A 305 20.57 11.13 12.30
CA ALA A 305 21.63 11.72 11.47
C ALA A 305 21.20 11.81 10.00
N PHE A 306 20.61 10.74 9.45
CA PHE A 306 20.13 10.73 8.06
C PHE A 306 18.99 11.72 7.84
N LYS A 307 18.05 11.84 8.80
CA LYS A 307 17.02 12.89 8.80
C LYS A 307 17.60 14.29 8.73
N LYS A 308 18.70 14.58 9.44
CA LYS A 308 19.36 15.90 9.38
C LYS A 308 19.94 16.16 7.99
N ILE A 309 20.53 15.15 7.35
CA ILE A 309 21.05 15.24 5.98
C ILE A 309 19.91 15.52 4.99
N ALA A 310 18.82 14.77 5.07
CA ALA A 310 17.65 14.96 4.21
C ALA A 310 17.04 16.37 4.35
N ASN A 311 17.09 16.95 5.55
CA ASN A 311 16.57 18.30 5.79
C ASN A 311 17.58 19.43 5.50
N SER A 312 18.81 19.10 5.13
CA SER A 312 19.85 20.08 4.82
C SER A 312 19.62 20.73 3.45
N LYS A 313 20.05 21.99 3.29
CA LYS A 313 19.98 22.69 2.00
C LYS A 313 20.92 22.12 0.93
N GLU A 314 21.83 21.22 1.30
CA GLU A 314 22.86 20.68 0.41
C GLU A 314 22.25 19.87 -0.75
N PHE A 315 21.18 19.12 -0.45
CA PHE A 315 20.52 18.17 -1.36
C PHE A 315 19.12 18.61 -1.81
N ASP A 316 18.69 19.82 -1.47
CA ASP A 316 17.38 20.36 -1.84
C ASP A 316 17.20 20.35 -3.37
N GLY A 317 16.14 19.69 -3.84
CA GLY A 317 15.84 19.54 -5.26
C GLY A 317 16.83 18.67 -6.05
N LYS A 318 17.77 17.99 -5.39
CA LYS A 318 18.77 17.13 -6.04
C LYS A 318 18.55 15.65 -5.77
N ILE A 319 18.02 15.31 -4.59
CA ILE A 319 17.74 13.93 -4.18
C ILE A 319 16.40 13.90 -3.47
N ILE A 320 15.58 12.90 -3.76
CA ILE A 320 14.37 12.59 -3.01
C ILE A 320 14.76 11.62 -1.89
N PHE A 321 14.65 12.04 -0.64
CA PHE A 321 14.93 11.16 0.50
C PHE A 321 13.67 10.45 0.97
N THR A 322 13.81 9.14 1.12
CA THR A 322 12.74 8.27 1.57
C THR A 322 13.24 7.26 2.59
N TRP A 323 12.31 6.57 3.24
CA TRP A 323 12.61 5.43 4.08
C TRP A 323 11.57 4.34 3.94
N MET A 324 11.95 3.09 4.20
CA MET A 324 11.04 1.94 4.25
C MET A 324 11.16 1.26 5.60
N ASP A 325 10.04 0.77 6.12
CA ASP A 325 10.03 -0.14 7.26
C ASP A 325 10.66 -1.46 6.86
N SER A 326 11.74 -1.85 7.54
CA SER A 326 12.44 -3.12 7.32
C SER A 326 12.28 -4.09 8.49
N SER A 327 11.25 -3.90 9.32
CA SER A 327 10.89 -4.86 10.37
C SER A 327 10.47 -6.21 9.75
N PRO A 328 10.50 -7.33 10.49
CA PRO A 328 10.13 -8.64 9.96
C PRO A 328 8.72 -8.68 9.31
N ASN A 329 8.61 -9.39 8.19
CA ASN A 329 7.41 -9.57 7.36
C ASN A 329 6.86 -8.28 6.72
N THR A 330 7.74 -7.32 6.44
CA THR A 330 7.35 -6.07 5.74
C THR A 330 7.86 -6.06 4.29
N PRO A 331 7.21 -5.31 3.37
CA PRO A 331 7.73 -5.13 2.03
C PRO A 331 9.15 -4.55 1.99
N GLY A 332 9.52 -3.72 2.98
CA GLY A 332 10.87 -3.16 3.05
C GLY A 332 11.93 -4.17 3.48
N GLU A 333 11.60 -5.16 4.32
CA GLU A 333 12.52 -6.29 4.59
C GLU A 333 12.78 -7.10 3.30
N TYR A 334 11.73 -7.40 2.54
CA TYR A 334 11.88 -8.11 1.27
C TYR A 334 12.73 -7.31 0.27
N ALA A 335 12.46 -6.01 0.11
CA ALA A 335 13.26 -5.14 -0.74
C ALA A 335 14.72 -5.06 -0.26
N LEU A 336 14.95 -4.91 1.04
CA LEU A 336 16.30 -4.88 1.62
C LEU A 336 17.07 -6.18 1.34
N ASN A 337 16.42 -7.34 1.46
CA ASN A 337 17.03 -8.62 1.12
C ASN A 337 17.49 -8.66 -0.34
N ILE A 338 16.70 -8.11 -1.28
CA ILE A 338 17.08 -8.01 -2.69
C ILE A 338 18.30 -7.09 -2.87
N HIS A 339 18.30 -5.91 -2.24
CA HIS A 339 19.37 -4.93 -2.41
C HIS A 339 20.69 -5.36 -1.77
N SER A 340 20.63 -6.07 -0.65
CA SER A 340 21.77 -6.48 0.15
C SER A 340 22.28 -7.90 -0.16
N GLY A 341 21.53 -8.69 -0.92
CA GLY A 341 21.80 -10.12 -1.08
C GLY A 341 21.59 -10.93 0.21
N GLY A 342 20.75 -10.43 1.13
CA GLY A 342 20.42 -11.06 2.41
C GLY A 342 21.44 -10.82 3.52
N LYS A 343 22.37 -9.87 3.36
CA LYS A 343 23.39 -9.54 4.38
C LYS A 343 23.58 -8.04 4.50
N TRP A 344 23.30 -7.48 5.67
CA TRP A 344 23.51 -6.06 5.97
C TRP A 344 23.84 -5.85 7.45
N GLU A 345 24.41 -4.70 7.77
CA GLU A 345 24.68 -4.26 9.14
C GLU A 345 24.32 -2.78 9.34
N GLY A 346 23.91 -2.43 10.57
CA GLY A 346 23.59 -1.04 10.90
C GLY A 346 22.30 -0.54 10.24
N ALA A 347 22.33 0.66 9.66
CA ALA A 347 21.20 1.30 8.99
C ALA A 347 21.43 1.35 7.47
N PRO A 348 20.91 0.39 6.69
CA PRO A 348 21.19 0.30 5.27
C PRO A 348 20.57 1.45 4.48
N ILE A 349 21.30 1.95 3.49
CA ILE A 349 20.80 2.95 2.55
C ILE A 349 21.01 2.48 1.11
N VAL A 350 20.05 2.81 0.25
CA VAL A 350 20.11 2.51 -1.18
C VAL A 350 19.88 3.79 -1.97
N PHE A 351 20.77 4.07 -2.91
CA PHE A 351 20.64 5.15 -3.87
C PHE A 351 20.26 4.58 -5.24
N PHE A 352 19.18 5.10 -5.82
CA PHE A 352 18.71 4.77 -7.15
C PHE A 352 18.98 5.94 -8.08
N ASP A 353 19.85 5.71 -9.06
CA ASP A 353 19.96 6.64 -10.17
C ASP A 353 18.80 6.42 -11.16
N LYS A 354 18.53 7.42 -12.01
CA LYS A 354 17.48 7.33 -13.03
C LYS A 354 17.88 6.56 -14.28
N LYS A 355 19.10 6.02 -14.30
CA LYS A 355 19.64 5.15 -15.36
C LYS A 355 19.55 3.67 -14.98
N GLY A 356 18.90 3.35 -13.86
CA GLY A 356 18.72 1.99 -13.36
C GLY A 356 19.89 1.44 -12.55
N SER A 357 20.92 2.24 -12.25
CA SER A 357 21.98 1.83 -11.33
C SER A 357 21.54 1.95 -9.89
N VAL A 358 21.86 0.93 -9.10
CA VAL A 358 21.55 0.86 -7.68
C VAL A 358 22.85 0.79 -6.90
N MET A 359 23.03 1.71 -5.94
CA MET A 359 24.16 1.73 -5.01
C MET A 359 23.66 1.44 -3.60
N PHE A 360 24.09 0.31 -3.04
CA PHE A 360 23.80 -0.12 -1.67
C PHE A 360 24.96 0.23 -0.74
N ARG A 361 24.64 0.63 0.50
CA ARG A 361 25.64 0.85 1.54
C ARG A 361 25.10 0.58 2.94
N ASP A 362 25.88 -0.13 3.74
CA ASP A 362 25.69 -0.23 5.19
C ASP A 362 26.18 1.03 5.91
N VAL A 363 25.31 1.64 6.72
CA VAL A 363 25.70 2.74 7.60
C VAL A 363 25.84 2.22 9.01
N ILE A 364 27.09 2.03 9.44
CA ILE A 364 27.43 1.47 10.75
C ILE A 364 27.86 2.52 11.79
N ASN A 365 28.11 3.77 11.36
CA ASN A 365 28.51 4.87 12.24
C ASN A 365 27.84 6.20 11.84
N ALA A 366 27.62 7.06 12.83
CA ALA A 366 26.94 8.36 12.68
C ALA A 366 27.86 9.48 12.19
N GLU A 367 29.12 9.18 11.88
CA GLU A 367 30.01 10.14 11.24
C GLU A 367 29.40 10.56 9.89
N ASN A 368 29.47 11.85 9.52
CA ASN A 368 28.85 12.46 8.31
C ASN A 368 29.30 11.88 6.95
N LYS A 369 29.86 10.67 6.92
CA LYS A 369 30.23 9.89 5.75
C LYS A 369 29.04 9.61 4.83
N SER A 370 27.79 9.67 5.31
CA SER A 370 26.60 9.48 4.47
C SER A 370 26.39 10.65 3.50
N ALA A 371 26.56 11.90 3.95
CA ALA A 371 26.43 13.07 3.07
C ALA A 371 27.49 13.06 1.96
N LYS A 372 28.75 12.79 2.31
CA LYS A 372 29.83 12.65 1.32
C LYS A 372 29.53 11.55 0.29
N TRP A 373 29.06 10.38 0.74
CA TRP A 373 28.72 9.28 -0.15
C TRP A 373 27.57 9.63 -1.09
N LEU A 374 26.53 10.33 -0.62
CA LEU A 374 25.45 10.82 -1.49
C LEU A 374 25.97 11.81 -2.54
N THR A 375 26.87 12.71 -2.16
CA THR A 375 27.52 13.63 -3.11
C THR A 375 28.39 12.88 -4.13
N ASP A 376 29.11 11.85 -3.71
CA ASP A 376 29.90 11.01 -4.60
C ASP A 376 29.00 10.15 -5.53
N CYS A 377 27.84 9.68 -5.05
CA CYS A 377 26.82 9.03 -5.87
C CYS A 377 26.25 9.98 -6.94
N LEU A 378 25.88 11.21 -6.56
CA LEU A 378 25.41 12.24 -7.49
C LEU A 378 26.47 12.60 -8.55
N ALA A 379 27.74 12.60 -8.15
CA ALA A 379 28.86 12.84 -9.06
C ALA A 379 29.23 11.63 -9.93
N GLY A 380 28.57 10.47 -9.75
CA GLY A 380 28.89 9.24 -10.47
C GLY A 380 30.24 8.62 -10.12
N LYS A 381 30.78 8.92 -8.94
CA LYS A 381 32.08 8.40 -8.46
C LYS A 381 31.98 7.06 -7.75
N ILE A 382 30.77 6.68 -7.32
CA ILE A 382 30.49 5.41 -6.67
C ILE A 382 30.04 4.40 -7.73
N GLU A 383 30.68 3.23 -7.73
CA GLU A 383 30.29 2.12 -8.61
C GLU A 383 28.93 1.55 -8.21
N ALA A 384 28.14 1.17 -9.21
CA ALA A 384 26.85 0.53 -9.00
C ALA A 384 27.04 -0.83 -8.32
N THR A 385 26.29 -1.11 -7.25
CA THR A 385 26.21 -2.45 -6.66
C THR A 385 25.64 -3.42 -7.67
N TYR A 386 24.60 -2.98 -8.39
CA TYR A 386 24.07 -3.69 -9.55
C TYR A 386 23.26 -2.72 -10.43
N LYS A 387 22.90 -3.17 -11.62
CA LYS A 387 21.97 -2.45 -12.51
C LYS A 387 20.65 -3.20 -12.60
N LEU A 388 19.56 -2.46 -12.54
CA LEU A 388 18.23 -2.97 -12.90
C LEU A 388 18.29 -3.47 -14.34
N ARG A 389 17.68 -4.62 -14.58
CA ARG A 389 17.64 -5.19 -15.93
C ARG A 389 16.70 -4.35 -16.78
N ASP A 390 17.18 -3.98 -17.96
CA ASP A 390 16.35 -3.37 -19.01
C ASP A 390 15.68 -4.49 -19.82
N GLU A 391 14.93 -5.35 -19.12
CA GLU A 391 14.19 -6.45 -19.73
C GLU A 391 12.77 -5.96 -20.04
N GLU A 392 12.31 -6.15 -21.27
CA GLU A 392 10.89 -5.99 -21.60
C GLU A 392 10.08 -6.92 -20.69
N TRP A 393 9.10 -6.35 -19.98
CA TRP A 393 8.18 -7.14 -19.17
C TRP A 393 7.47 -8.15 -20.06
N LYS A 394 7.61 -9.43 -19.73
CA LYS A 394 6.94 -10.56 -20.39
C LYS A 394 6.09 -11.28 -19.36
N GLY A 395 4.95 -11.82 -19.81
CA GLY A 395 4.15 -12.73 -18.98
C GLY A 395 5.00 -13.89 -18.50
N ARG A 396 4.69 -14.43 -17.30
CA ARG A 396 5.45 -15.56 -16.73
C ARG A 396 5.31 -16.80 -17.61
N LEU A 397 4.21 -16.91 -18.34
CA LEU A 397 3.93 -17.94 -19.32
C LEU A 397 3.85 -17.34 -20.73
N PRO A 398 4.17 -18.13 -21.79
CA PRO A 398 3.88 -17.72 -23.15
C PRO A 398 2.36 -17.55 -23.31
N GLY A 399 1.93 -16.49 -24.00
CA GLY A 399 0.50 -16.25 -24.23
C GLY A 399 -0.15 -17.39 -25.02
N TYR A 400 -1.42 -17.67 -24.72
CA TYR A 400 -2.20 -18.68 -25.43
C TYR A 400 -2.45 -18.24 -26.88
N ASP A 401 -2.15 -19.11 -27.85
CA ASP A 401 -2.68 -18.98 -29.21
C ASP A 401 -4.09 -19.58 -29.26
N LEU A 402 -5.07 -18.75 -28.90
CA LEU A 402 -6.48 -19.14 -28.90
C LEU A 402 -6.97 -19.58 -30.29
N LEU A 403 -6.39 -19.05 -31.37
CA LEU A 403 -6.76 -19.43 -32.73
C LEU A 403 -6.25 -20.84 -33.07
N GLN A 404 -5.11 -21.23 -32.51
CA GLN A 404 -4.61 -22.59 -32.66
C GLN A 404 -5.41 -23.58 -31.82
N ILE A 405 -5.76 -23.23 -30.57
CA ILE A 405 -6.63 -24.05 -29.71
C ILE A 405 -8.01 -24.27 -30.34
N MET A 406 -8.57 -23.25 -31.00
CA MET A 406 -9.84 -23.37 -31.73
C MET A 406 -9.75 -24.25 -32.98
N LYS A 407 -8.56 -24.36 -33.60
CA LYS A 407 -8.32 -25.23 -34.76
C LYS A 407 -8.11 -26.68 -34.37
N ASP A 408 -7.57 -26.93 -33.18
CA ASP A 408 -7.20 -28.26 -32.68
C ASP A 408 -8.32 -28.93 -31.83
N GLU A 409 -9.58 -28.55 -32.05
CA GLU A 409 -10.81 -29.13 -31.45
C GLU A 409 -10.73 -29.39 -29.93
N GLY A 410 -10.17 -28.45 -29.16
CA GLY A 410 -10.27 -28.46 -27.68
C GLY A 410 -9.20 -29.26 -26.94
N THR A 411 -8.11 -29.66 -27.61
CA THR A 411 -6.92 -30.16 -26.89
C THR A 411 -6.07 -28.99 -26.40
N TYR A 412 -6.11 -28.72 -25.08
CA TYR A 412 -5.26 -27.71 -24.45
C TYR A 412 -3.77 -28.09 -24.56
N PRO A 413 -2.87 -27.13 -24.83
CA PRO A 413 -1.43 -27.42 -24.88
C PRO A 413 -0.94 -27.88 -23.51
N VAL A 414 -0.45 -29.13 -23.45
CA VAL A 414 0.22 -29.67 -22.26
C VAL A 414 1.61 -29.05 -22.21
N PHE A 415 1.86 -28.14 -21.26
CA PHE A 415 3.20 -27.62 -21.04
C PHE A 415 4.12 -28.75 -20.55
N PRO A 416 5.31 -28.92 -21.13
CA PRO A 416 6.27 -29.90 -20.62
C PRO A 416 6.66 -29.49 -19.20
N LYS A 417 6.44 -30.39 -18.23
CA LYS A 417 6.98 -30.24 -16.88
C LYS A 417 8.49 -30.05 -16.99
N LYS A 418 9.03 -28.97 -16.42
CA LYS A 418 10.45 -28.94 -16.09
C LYS A 418 10.68 -30.10 -15.11
N GLU A 419 11.34 -31.15 -15.57
CA GLU A 419 11.89 -32.17 -14.69
C GLU A 419 12.84 -31.46 -13.71
N VAL A 420 12.43 -31.40 -12.45
CA VAL A 420 13.36 -31.13 -11.37
C VAL A 420 14.21 -32.40 -11.28
N GLU A 421 15.46 -32.32 -11.73
CA GLU A 421 16.45 -33.37 -11.47
C GLU A 421 16.64 -33.49 -9.95
N GLU A 422 15.85 -34.37 -9.35
CA GLU A 422 16.05 -34.85 -8.00
C GLU A 422 17.30 -35.74 -8.05
N LYS A 423 18.46 -35.19 -7.68
CA LYS A 423 19.68 -35.97 -7.49
C LYS A 423 19.43 -36.98 -6.38
N GLN A 424 19.05 -38.20 -6.76
CA GLN A 424 19.07 -39.35 -5.88
C GLN A 424 20.54 -39.64 -5.51
N GLU A 425 20.88 -39.45 -4.25
CA GLU A 425 22.09 -40.00 -3.66
C GLU A 425 22.01 -41.53 -3.69
N THR A 426 22.60 -42.13 -4.72
CA THR A 426 22.84 -43.57 -4.76
C THR A 426 23.97 -43.91 -3.81
N VAL A 427 23.63 -44.46 -2.65
CA VAL A 427 24.57 -45.14 -1.74
C VAL A 427 25.10 -46.40 -2.43
N PRO A 428 26.41 -46.54 -2.73
CA PRO A 428 26.93 -47.77 -3.31
C PRO A 428 27.18 -48.81 -2.22
N ARG A 429 26.50 -49.96 -2.32
CA ARG A 429 26.91 -51.20 -1.62
C ARG A 429 28.17 -51.72 -2.32
N GLY A 430 29.32 -51.64 -1.64
CA GLY A 430 30.56 -52.26 -2.12
C GLY A 430 30.57 -53.78 -1.92
N PRO A 431 31.41 -54.52 -2.66
CA PRO A 431 31.97 -55.80 -2.24
C PRO A 431 33.32 -55.62 -1.55
N VAL A 432 33.62 -56.55 -0.64
CA VAL A 432 34.71 -56.54 0.34
C VAL A 432 36.00 -57.21 -0.19
N HIS A 433 37.14 -56.76 0.36
CA HIS A 433 38.53 -57.27 0.34
C HIS A 433 39.41 -56.86 -0.86
N SER A 434 40.70 -56.52 -0.72
CA SER A 434 41.63 -56.34 0.41
C SER A 434 42.91 -55.69 -0.13
N GLY A 435 43.66 -54.93 0.67
CA GLY A 435 45.09 -54.70 0.41
C GLY A 435 45.60 -53.25 0.45
N LYS A 436 46.27 -52.95 1.57
CA LYS A 436 47.42 -52.04 1.77
C LYS A 436 47.26 -50.52 1.56
N GLN A 437 47.49 -49.84 2.69
CA GLN A 437 47.60 -48.40 2.90
C GLN A 437 48.66 -47.71 2.02
N LYS A 438 48.31 -46.53 1.49
CA LYS A 438 49.23 -45.39 1.33
C LYS A 438 48.50 -44.09 1.64
N LYS A 439 49.03 -43.33 2.62
CA LYS A 439 48.61 -41.96 2.96
C LYS A 439 48.87 -41.04 1.77
N VAL A 440 47.83 -40.35 1.31
CA VAL A 440 47.94 -39.13 0.49
C VAL A 440 46.96 -38.12 1.06
N VAL A 441 47.49 -36.97 1.46
CA VAL A 441 46.76 -35.80 1.95
C VAL A 441 46.07 -35.13 0.75
N PRO A 442 44.74 -34.94 0.75
CA PRO A 442 44.09 -34.11 -0.27
C PRO A 442 44.06 -32.64 0.17
N GLN A 443 44.56 -31.77 -0.71
CA GLN A 443 44.40 -30.32 -0.64
C GLN A 443 42.92 -29.93 -0.86
N GLU A 444 42.48 -28.89 -0.16
CA GLU A 444 41.17 -28.25 -0.35
C GLU A 444 41.01 -27.68 -1.77
N PRO A 445 39.87 -27.91 -2.45
CA PRO A 445 39.49 -27.13 -3.62
C PRO A 445 38.94 -25.77 -3.19
N LYS A 446 39.44 -24.73 -3.87
CA LYS A 446 39.10 -23.32 -3.70
C LYS A 446 37.60 -23.05 -3.89
N GLU A 447 37.02 -22.25 -3.00
CA GLU A 447 35.69 -21.66 -3.16
C GLU A 447 35.70 -20.63 -4.30
N GLU A 448 35.03 -20.94 -5.41
CA GLU A 448 34.57 -19.94 -6.39
C GLU A 448 33.25 -19.32 -5.91
N GLY A 449 33.19 -17.99 -5.94
CA GLY A 449 32.13 -17.18 -5.35
C GLY A 449 30.76 -17.40 -5.99
N ASN A 450 29.77 -17.71 -5.14
CA ASN A 450 28.35 -17.72 -5.51
C ASN A 450 27.84 -16.29 -5.75
N GLN A 451 27.54 -15.95 -7.00
CA GLN A 451 26.66 -14.83 -7.32
C GLN A 451 25.19 -15.24 -7.05
N PRO A 452 24.37 -14.36 -6.43
CA PRO A 452 22.97 -14.66 -6.15
C PRO A 452 22.13 -14.73 -7.44
N LYS A 453 21.32 -15.78 -7.55
CA LYS A 453 20.32 -15.94 -8.61
C LYS A 453 19.14 -15.02 -8.32
N HIS A 454 18.98 -13.99 -9.15
CA HIS A 454 17.87 -13.05 -9.10
C HIS A 454 16.58 -13.69 -9.65
N THR A 455 15.64 -14.01 -8.77
CA THR A 455 14.23 -14.28 -9.10
C THR A 455 13.42 -12.99 -9.26
N GLU A 456 12.48 -13.04 -10.19
CA GLU A 456 11.64 -11.96 -10.74
C GLU A 456 10.84 -11.17 -9.69
N LEU A 457 10.77 -9.85 -9.88
CA LEU A 457 9.84 -8.92 -9.19
C LEU A 457 8.49 -8.89 -9.91
#